data_AF-A0A948F5H5-F1
#
_entry.id   AF-A0A948F5H5-F1
#
_cell.length_a   1.000
_cell.length_b   1.000
_cell.length_c   1.000
_cell.angle_alpha   90.00
_cell.angle_beta   90.00
_cell.angle_gamma   90.00
#
_symmetry.space_group_name_H-M   'P 1'
#
loop_
_entity.id
_entity.type
_entity.pdbx_description
1 polymer ?
#
loop_
_entity_poly.entity_id
_entity_poly.type
_entity_poly.pdbx_seq_one_letter_code
_entity_poly.pdbx_strand_id
1 'polypeptide(L)'
;MIYSSTKVQTTSSQIFLAVLVSLLGIFFLFSNRASASTFQPGDLIKAKNQKALYYFGNDLKRHLIPNEGTYHSWFSSFSSAKTIDKNELTSIPSGSNVTVRPCTKLIKIKSDPKIYVIEPGGVLRWIPTQKIAKAVWGPNWSAKIIEIPKTLWADYVLGDPLNPNELPNGCLVKNQSSPDVYLFSNGKYRKIKNKAAFLANNYKWHDIIIVPEKITASAGQDILDAETDLTDMAQTNIQTTVADVNDGQITNETPEIMPSAQVAVQLSEDNSNNENAAEQPFSVGTYLICEQWQAICDHGNGIEKIKFIGGDIVLLSVGGGDATLFPSNYIPKAGWINPEHTQNVVNFAHKHGLKVYAWLSMPNQYWLEKYPDWIQVDSNGTPTDYWKIIPPSRVLGTPEVLEKLKGVVGELVEMGFDGIDVNDNFQFLPDASFDDFTVNKFKEETKVQIVGETLQERAQYIKSNKTILSSWRDWRAEQTTKLLALLQQHIRDNGSNIPLRPHLMTPGDDGFDTYGYDWKAIAGAVDMPFLMMGYGEEEVVKEKAKLLKSFGAKKIAASLYLDTIEIGDEVKLGNHIKWLKEAGVNEVFFFTWAKAEEKGLWNTLHKAVMMTKQ
;
A
#
# COMPACT_ATOMS: atom_id res chain seq x y z
N MET A 1 11.03 -23.68 82.96
CA MET A 1 11.91 -24.22 81.90
C MET A 1 11.82 -23.30 80.69
N ILE A 2 12.74 -22.35 80.59
CA ILE A 2 12.89 -21.43 79.44
C ILE A 2 14.39 -21.27 79.24
N TYR A 3 14.83 -21.51 78.00
CA TYR A 3 16.04 -21.10 77.28
C TYR A 3 17.35 -20.83 78.06
N SER A 4 18.45 -21.41 77.58
CA SER A 4 19.49 -20.62 76.90
C SER A 4 20.70 -21.47 76.51
N SER A 5 21.27 -21.10 75.37
CA SER A 5 22.50 -21.53 74.72
C SER A 5 23.77 -21.44 75.58
N THR A 6 24.72 -22.33 75.31
CA THR A 6 26.19 -22.12 75.47
C THR A 6 26.84 -22.83 74.26
N LYS A 7 27.55 -22.21 73.30
CA LYS A 7 28.79 -21.40 73.32
C LYS A 7 29.90 -22.18 74.01
N VAL A 8 31.04 -22.50 73.38
CA VAL A 8 32.25 -21.64 73.27
C VAL A 8 33.40 -22.51 72.72
N GLN A 9 34.12 -22.04 71.68
CA GLN A 9 35.57 -21.71 71.61
C GLN A 9 36.55 -22.87 71.86
N THR A 10 37.80 -22.94 71.39
CA THR A 10 38.73 -22.24 70.48
C THR A 10 40.01 -23.10 70.59
N THR A 11 40.90 -23.09 69.59
CA THR A 11 42.36 -22.91 69.77
C THR A 11 43.02 -22.96 68.39
N SER A 12 43.60 -21.85 67.91
CA SER A 12 45.06 -21.64 67.81
C SER A 12 45.60 -22.12 66.45
N SER A 13 46.52 -21.48 65.74
CA SER A 13 47.28 -20.25 65.91
C SER A 13 47.99 -20.01 64.57
N GLN A 14 48.07 -18.76 64.14
CA GLN A 14 49.31 -18.18 63.60
C GLN A 14 50.07 -18.94 62.51
N ILE A 15 49.55 -18.98 61.28
CA ILE A 15 50.37 -18.90 60.06
C ILE A 15 49.52 -18.08 59.06
N PHE A 16 50.14 -17.21 58.26
CA PHE A 16 49.54 -16.33 57.23
C PHE A 16 49.35 -14.83 57.55
N LEU A 17 50.00 -14.30 58.59
CA LEU A 17 50.22 -12.86 58.70
C LEU A 17 51.57 -12.43 58.05
N ALA A 18 51.82 -12.88 56.82
CA ALA A 18 53.00 -12.46 56.02
C ALA A 18 52.80 -12.51 54.49
N VAL A 19 51.60 -12.83 53.99
CA VAL A 19 51.28 -12.82 52.55
C VAL A 19 50.23 -11.75 52.20
N LEU A 20 49.67 -11.07 53.21
CA LEU A 20 48.55 -10.14 53.02
C LEU A 20 48.94 -8.73 52.53
N VAL A 21 50.23 -8.40 52.39
CA VAL A 21 50.69 -7.06 51.96
C VAL A 21 51.29 -7.06 50.54
N SER A 22 51.50 -8.23 49.91
CA SER A 22 51.84 -8.33 48.49
C SER A 22 50.66 -8.66 47.56
N LEU A 23 49.46 -8.89 48.10
CA LEU A 23 48.23 -9.09 47.31
C LEU A 23 47.36 -7.83 47.18
N LEU A 24 47.69 -6.74 47.87
CA LEU A 24 47.00 -5.44 47.76
C LEU A 24 47.61 -4.51 46.69
N GLY A 25 48.73 -4.90 46.06
CA GLY A 25 49.47 -4.07 45.10
C GLY A 25 49.33 -4.47 43.62
N ILE A 26 48.63 -5.56 43.29
CA ILE A 26 48.40 -6.01 41.90
C ILE A 26 46.91 -5.89 41.48
N PHE A 27 46.03 -5.46 42.39
CA PHE A 27 44.61 -5.26 42.07
C PHE A 27 44.26 -3.85 41.53
N PHE A 28 45.26 -3.07 41.11
CA PHE A 28 45.08 -1.70 40.62
C PHE A 28 45.54 -1.45 39.18
N LEU A 29 45.71 -2.50 38.37
CA LEU A 29 45.82 -2.37 36.92
C LEU A 29 44.93 -3.45 36.29
N PHE A 30 44.07 -3.04 35.35
CA PHE A 30 42.96 -3.80 34.76
C PHE A 30 41.66 -3.86 35.58
N SER A 31 41.24 -2.73 36.17
CA SER A 31 39.81 -2.37 36.03
C SER A 31 39.56 -1.98 34.56
N ASN A 32 39.57 -2.95 33.65
CA ASN A 32 38.73 -2.81 32.48
C ASN A 32 37.31 -2.84 33.03
N ARG A 33 36.73 -1.66 33.29
CA ARG A 33 35.28 -1.54 33.19
C ARG A 33 34.97 -2.05 31.79
N ALA A 34 34.54 -3.31 31.69
CA ALA A 34 33.84 -3.76 30.51
C ALA A 34 32.67 -2.79 30.39
N SER A 35 32.79 -1.82 29.49
CA SER A 35 31.63 -1.07 29.04
C SER A 35 30.62 -2.14 28.61
N ALA A 36 29.48 -2.21 29.28
CA ALA A 36 28.39 -3.04 28.79
C ALA A 36 28.18 -2.68 27.31
N SER A 37 28.25 -3.67 26.42
CA SER A 37 28.01 -3.41 25.00
C SER A 37 26.66 -2.73 24.86
N THR A 38 26.59 -1.67 24.05
CA THR A 38 25.35 -0.89 23.85
C THR A 38 24.29 -1.67 23.06
N PHE A 39 24.65 -2.87 22.60
CA PHE A 39 23.86 -3.80 21.81
C PHE A 39 24.12 -5.25 22.27
N GLN A 40 23.20 -6.14 21.92
CA GLN A 40 23.21 -7.57 22.26
C GLN A 40 22.75 -8.38 21.03
N PRO A 41 23.03 -9.70 20.98
CA PRO A 41 22.54 -10.54 19.89
C PRO A 41 21.04 -10.37 19.66
N GLY A 42 20.63 -10.31 18.39
CA GLY A 42 19.27 -9.95 18.01
C GLY A 42 19.11 -8.50 17.55
N ASP A 43 20.03 -7.60 17.93
CA ASP A 43 19.93 -6.19 17.57
C ASP A 43 20.32 -5.91 16.11
N LEU A 44 19.68 -4.88 15.54
CA LEU A 44 20.20 -4.20 14.36
C LEU A 44 21.18 -3.12 14.78
N ILE A 45 22.35 -3.10 14.14
CA ILE A 45 23.43 -2.15 14.41
C ILE A 45 23.86 -1.43 13.12
N LYS A 46 24.32 -0.19 13.28
CA LYS A 46 24.91 0.61 12.19
C LYS A 46 25.99 1.54 12.72
N ALA A 47 26.93 1.91 11.87
CA ALA A 47 27.87 2.98 12.19
C ALA A 47 27.22 4.37 11.99
N LYS A 48 27.67 5.34 12.78
CA LYS A 48 27.26 6.74 12.60
C LYS A 48 27.54 7.21 11.16
N ASN A 49 26.57 7.88 10.55
CA ASN A 49 26.63 8.41 9.18
C ASN A 49 26.83 7.35 8.07
N GLN A 50 26.57 6.06 8.35
CA GLN A 50 26.53 5.01 7.33
C GLN A 50 25.12 4.49 7.10
N LYS A 51 24.81 4.15 5.85
CA LYS A 51 23.50 3.62 5.45
C LYS A 51 23.40 2.09 5.60
N ALA A 52 24.54 1.40 5.61
CA ALA A 52 24.57 -0.06 5.73
C ALA A 52 24.04 -0.50 7.10
N LEU A 53 23.09 -1.44 7.07
CA LEU A 53 22.48 -2.04 8.25
C LEU A 53 23.06 -3.43 8.47
N TYR A 54 23.38 -3.76 9.71
CA TYR A 54 23.87 -5.07 10.08
C TYR A 54 22.98 -5.68 11.16
N TYR A 55 22.78 -6.99 11.09
CA TYR A 55 22.25 -7.78 12.17
C TYR A 55 23.41 -8.32 13.03
N PHE A 56 23.32 -8.16 14.35
CA PHE A 56 24.26 -8.80 15.27
C PHE A 56 23.72 -10.16 15.71
N GLY A 57 24.32 -11.23 15.19
CA GLY A 57 23.86 -12.60 15.34
C GLY A 57 24.21 -13.22 16.70
N ASN A 58 23.54 -14.33 17.01
CA ASN A 58 23.85 -15.15 18.19
C ASN A 58 25.24 -15.81 18.13
N ASP A 59 25.83 -15.87 16.93
CA ASP A 59 27.21 -16.30 16.69
C ASP A 59 28.25 -15.20 16.99
N LEU A 60 27.80 -14.06 17.53
CA LEU A 60 28.61 -12.88 17.83
C LEU A 60 29.25 -12.24 16.60
N LYS A 61 28.67 -12.43 15.41
CA LYS A 61 29.10 -11.79 14.17
C LYS A 61 28.12 -10.73 13.70
N ARG A 62 28.59 -9.87 12.79
CA ARG A 62 27.75 -8.92 12.06
C ARG A 62 27.41 -9.48 10.68
N HIS A 63 26.13 -9.47 10.36
CA HIS A 63 25.58 -9.95 9.10
C HIS A 63 25.02 -8.77 8.33
N LEU A 64 25.52 -8.52 7.13
CA LEU A 64 25.03 -7.41 6.31
C LEU A 64 23.59 -7.68 5.88
N ILE A 65 22.72 -6.68 6.00
CA ILE A 65 21.41 -6.68 5.34
C ILE A 65 21.61 -6.01 3.97
N PRO A 66 21.62 -6.78 2.88
CA PRO A 66 22.20 -6.34 1.62
C PRO A 66 21.33 -5.35 0.84
N ASN A 67 20.02 -5.36 1.05
CA ASN A 67 19.08 -4.46 0.40
C ASN A 67 17.76 -4.34 1.18
N GLU A 68 16.93 -3.39 0.76
CA GLU A 68 15.65 -3.08 1.37
C GLU A 68 14.62 -4.23 1.23
N GLY A 69 14.67 -4.98 0.12
CA GLY A 69 13.80 -6.14 -0.09
C GLY A 69 14.06 -7.26 0.92
N THR A 70 15.33 -7.53 1.24
CA THR A 70 15.71 -8.42 2.32
C THR A 70 15.24 -7.88 3.67
N TYR A 71 15.45 -6.59 3.95
CA TYR A 71 14.98 -5.96 5.20
C TYR A 71 13.46 -6.13 5.41
N HIS A 72 12.66 -5.73 4.41
CA HIS A 72 11.20 -5.82 4.42
C HIS A 72 10.66 -7.24 4.25
N SER A 73 11.52 -8.25 4.07
CA SER A 73 11.10 -9.65 4.24
C SER A 73 11.06 -10.05 5.72
N TRP A 74 11.90 -9.43 6.56
CA TRP A 74 11.99 -9.71 8.00
C TRP A 74 11.18 -8.75 8.87
N PHE A 75 11.09 -7.46 8.52
CA PHE A 75 10.40 -6.44 9.32
C PHE A 75 9.27 -5.74 8.54
N SER A 76 8.29 -5.19 9.24
CA SER A 76 7.16 -4.44 8.65
C SER A 76 7.43 -2.94 8.57
N SER A 77 8.36 -2.43 9.36
CA SER A 77 8.78 -1.03 9.39
C SER A 77 10.26 -0.97 9.74
N PHE A 78 10.89 0.19 9.52
CA PHE A 78 12.26 0.40 9.98
C PHE A 78 12.32 0.38 11.51
N SER A 79 12.80 -0.73 12.07
CA SER A 79 13.23 -0.82 13.46
C SER A 79 14.42 0.10 13.71
N SER A 80 14.47 0.68 14.90
CA SER A 80 15.51 1.61 15.31
C SER A 80 16.84 0.87 15.47
N ALA A 81 17.64 0.84 14.40
CA ALA A 81 18.98 0.30 14.46
C ALA A 81 19.85 1.11 15.43
N LYS A 82 20.52 0.41 16.34
CA LYS A 82 21.43 0.99 17.32
C LYS A 82 22.66 1.54 16.61
N THR A 83 22.99 2.79 16.91
CA THR A 83 24.18 3.42 16.34
C THR A 83 25.38 3.15 17.23
N ILE A 84 26.40 2.50 16.69
CA ILE A 84 27.65 2.18 17.40
C ILE A 84 28.83 2.87 16.74
N ASP A 85 29.99 2.87 17.42
CA ASP A 85 31.21 3.44 16.86
C ASP A 85 31.67 2.63 15.63
N LYS A 86 32.30 3.30 14.66
CA LYS A 86 32.77 2.63 13.44
C LYS A 86 33.85 1.58 13.76
N ASN A 87 34.77 1.87 14.67
CA ASN A 87 35.83 0.94 15.04
C ASN A 87 35.26 -0.27 15.78
N GLU A 88 34.29 -0.04 16.66
CA GLU A 88 33.51 -1.08 17.33
C GLU A 88 32.81 -1.98 16.29
N LEU A 89 32.08 -1.40 15.32
CA LEU A 89 31.45 -2.15 14.25
C LEU A 89 32.45 -2.98 13.42
N THR A 90 33.63 -2.43 13.11
CA THR A 90 34.66 -3.16 12.35
C THR A 90 35.36 -4.26 13.14
N SER A 91 35.37 -4.16 14.47
CA SER A 91 35.95 -5.18 15.34
C SER A 91 35.08 -6.44 15.44
N ILE A 92 33.78 -6.32 15.14
CA ILE A 92 32.85 -7.45 15.10
C ILE A 92 33.16 -8.30 13.85
N PRO A 93 33.45 -9.61 13.98
CA PRO A 93 33.70 -10.48 12.85
C PRO A 93 32.52 -10.48 11.88
N SER A 94 32.81 -10.56 10.58
CA SER A 94 31.75 -10.59 9.56
C SER A 94 31.24 -12.03 9.37
N GLY A 95 29.92 -12.20 9.39
CA GLY A 95 29.24 -13.44 9.03
C GLY A 95 28.69 -13.38 7.62
N SER A 96 27.95 -14.43 7.21
CA SER A 96 27.21 -14.45 5.95
C SER A 96 26.17 -13.32 5.89
N ASN A 97 25.83 -12.84 4.70
CA ASN A 97 24.77 -11.84 4.58
C ASN A 97 23.42 -12.41 5.01
N VAL A 98 22.52 -11.54 5.46
CA VAL A 98 21.13 -11.91 5.70
C VAL A 98 20.46 -12.21 4.36
N THR A 99 19.80 -13.37 4.27
CA THR A 99 18.98 -13.76 3.11
C THR A 99 17.53 -13.35 3.30
N VAL A 100 16.77 -13.34 2.21
CA VAL A 100 15.33 -13.11 2.23
C VAL A 100 14.65 -14.12 3.14
N ARG A 101 13.72 -13.65 3.99
CA ARG A 101 13.05 -14.49 4.97
C ARG A 101 12.31 -15.66 4.31
N PRO A 102 12.46 -16.90 4.82
CA PRO A 102 11.83 -18.08 4.23
C PRO A 102 10.34 -17.90 3.94
N CYS A 103 9.93 -18.30 2.73
CA CYS A 103 8.56 -18.29 2.21
C CYS A 103 7.78 -16.94 2.29
N THR A 104 8.42 -15.83 2.63
CA THR A 104 7.76 -14.49 2.63
C THR A 104 7.72 -13.84 1.24
N LYS A 105 8.77 -14.06 0.46
CA LYS A 105 8.93 -13.58 -0.92
C LYS A 105 9.43 -14.72 -1.81
N LEU A 106 9.24 -14.56 -3.11
CA LEU A 106 9.91 -15.32 -4.14
C LEU A 106 11.04 -14.46 -4.69
N ILE A 107 12.12 -15.08 -5.18
CA ILE A 107 13.22 -14.32 -5.78
C ILE A 107 13.44 -14.73 -7.24
N LYS A 108 13.95 -13.77 -8.01
CA LYS A 108 14.55 -14.01 -9.33
C LYS A 108 15.83 -13.22 -9.46
N ILE A 109 16.74 -13.68 -10.31
CA ILE A 109 17.89 -12.91 -10.76
C ILE A 109 17.52 -12.22 -12.07
N LYS A 110 17.94 -10.96 -12.27
CA LYS A 110 17.66 -10.21 -13.52
C LYS A 110 18.00 -10.97 -14.81
N SER A 111 19.10 -11.73 -14.79
CA SER A 111 19.63 -12.48 -15.94
C SER A 111 19.10 -13.91 -16.06
N ASP A 112 18.26 -14.38 -15.13
CA ASP A 112 17.75 -15.75 -15.11
C ASP A 112 16.22 -15.72 -15.02
N PRO A 113 15.49 -16.33 -15.98
CA PRO A 113 14.02 -16.36 -15.93
C PRO A 113 13.47 -17.24 -14.79
N LYS A 114 14.31 -18.04 -14.12
CA LYS A 114 13.88 -18.92 -13.02
C LYS A 114 13.46 -18.13 -11.79
N ILE A 115 12.40 -18.61 -11.16
CA ILE A 115 11.84 -18.06 -9.92
C ILE A 115 12.02 -19.09 -8.82
N TYR A 116 12.41 -18.64 -7.65
CA TYR A 116 12.73 -19.48 -6.51
C TYR A 116 11.93 -19.06 -5.29
N VAL A 117 11.44 -20.04 -4.54
CA VAL A 117 11.08 -19.82 -3.12
C VAL A 117 12.33 -20.04 -2.28
N ILE A 118 12.42 -19.32 -1.17
CA ILE A 118 13.46 -19.49 -0.16
C ILE A 118 12.91 -20.35 0.97
N GLU A 119 13.55 -21.48 1.24
CA GLU A 119 13.35 -22.30 2.44
C GLU A 119 14.38 -21.92 3.54
N PRO A 120 14.17 -22.35 4.79
CA PRO A 120 15.12 -22.08 5.88
C PRO A 120 16.55 -22.54 5.55
N GLY A 121 17.54 -21.77 5.98
CA GLY A 121 18.94 -21.91 5.62
C GLY A 121 19.33 -21.19 4.32
N GLY A 122 18.43 -20.41 3.71
CA GLY A 122 18.69 -19.73 2.44
C GLY A 122 18.67 -20.68 1.25
N VAL A 123 17.90 -21.76 1.34
CA VAL A 123 17.80 -22.79 0.29
C VAL A 123 16.82 -22.32 -0.79
N LEU A 124 17.28 -22.26 -2.03
CA LEU A 124 16.46 -21.88 -3.18
C LEU A 124 15.85 -23.11 -3.83
N ARG A 125 14.52 -23.19 -3.81
CA ARG A 125 13.77 -24.20 -4.56
C ARG A 125 13.25 -23.56 -5.83
N TRP A 126 13.74 -24.00 -6.99
CA TRP A 126 13.23 -23.52 -8.28
C TRP A 126 11.77 -23.90 -8.44
N ILE A 127 10.93 -22.99 -8.92
CA ILE A 127 9.52 -23.22 -9.24
C ILE A 127 9.40 -23.44 -10.76
N PRO A 128 9.27 -24.69 -11.24
CA PRO A 128 9.41 -24.98 -12.67
C PRO A 128 8.29 -24.42 -13.55
N THR A 129 7.09 -24.27 -12.98
CA THR A 129 5.92 -23.82 -13.73
C THR A 129 5.06 -22.85 -12.93
N GLN A 130 4.37 -21.96 -13.64
CA GLN A 130 3.38 -21.07 -13.04
C GLN A 130 2.23 -21.85 -12.36
N LYS A 131 1.93 -23.07 -12.82
CA LYS A 131 0.91 -23.93 -12.20
C LYS A 131 1.28 -24.27 -10.76
N ILE A 132 2.55 -24.62 -10.52
CA ILE A 132 3.08 -24.91 -9.18
C ILE A 132 3.00 -23.66 -8.30
N ALA A 133 3.41 -22.51 -8.85
CA ALA A 133 3.35 -21.25 -8.11
C ALA A 133 1.92 -20.83 -7.72
N LYS A 134 0.96 -20.95 -8.65
CA LYS A 134 -0.46 -20.67 -8.41
C LYS A 134 -1.07 -21.63 -7.38
N ALA A 135 -0.65 -22.90 -7.37
CA ALA A 135 -1.14 -23.88 -6.42
C ALA A 135 -0.74 -23.54 -4.97
N VAL A 136 0.46 -22.99 -4.77
CA VAL A 136 0.99 -22.67 -3.43
C VAL A 136 0.63 -21.25 -2.99
N TRP A 137 0.81 -20.24 -3.84
CA TRP A 137 0.64 -18.83 -3.44
C TRP A 137 -0.61 -18.16 -4.04
N GLY A 138 -1.45 -18.93 -4.73
CA GLY A 138 -2.66 -18.41 -5.38
C GLY A 138 -2.37 -17.63 -6.67
N PRO A 139 -3.41 -17.06 -7.30
CA PRO A 139 -3.29 -16.37 -8.58
C PRO A 139 -2.30 -15.18 -8.54
N ASN A 140 -2.14 -14.54 -7.38
CA ASN A 140 -1.27 -13.39 -7.13
C ASN A 140 0.18 -13.75 -6.73
N TRP A 141 0.62 -15.00 -6.94
CA TRP A 141 1.96 -15.47 -6.56
C TRP A 141 3.09 -14.60 -7.11
N SER A 142 2.92 -14.01 -8.30
CA SER A 142 3.92 -13.14 -8.93
C SER A 142 4.18 -11.85 -8.16
N ALA A 143 3.20 -11.35 -7.40
CA ALA A 143 3.36 -10.17 -6.53
C ALA A 143 4.32 -10.42 -5.36
N LYS A 144 4.63 -11.68 -5.06
CA LYS A 144 5.63 -12.06 -4.04
C LYS A 144 7.05 -12.06 -4.60
N ILE A 145 7.24 -11.93 -5.92
CA ILE A 145 8.56 -11.93 -6.56
C ILE A 145 9.28 -10.62 -6.28
N ILE A 146 10.50 -10.70 -5.76
CA ILE A 146 11.45 -9.61 -5.71
C ILE A 146 12.67 -9.97 -6.58
N GLU A 147 13.26 -8.97 -7.22
CA GLU A 147 14.51 -9.14 -7.95
C GLU A 147 15.69 -8.93 -7.01
N ILE A 148 16.64 -9.86 -7.00
CA ILE A 148 17.91 -9.68 -6.28
C ILE A 148 19.07 -9.55 -7.27
N PRO A 149 20.06 -8.68 -6.99
CA PRO A 149 21.30 -8.62 -7.77
C PRO A 149 21.99 -9.99 -7.78
N LYS A 150 22.55 -10.37 -8.93
CA LYS A 150 23.31 -11.64 -9.10
C LYS A 150 24.45 -11.78 -8.09
N THR A 151 25.02 -10.67 -7.62
CA THR A 151 26.09 -10.66 -6.60
C THR A 151 25.66 -11.26 -5.27
N LEU A 152 24.35 -11.26 -4.97
CA LEU A 152 23.81 -11.87 -3.75
C LEU A 152 23.49 -13.35 -3.92
N TRP A 153 23.64 -13.92 -5.13
CA TRP A 153 23.35 -15.33 -5.37
C TRP A 153 24.23 -16.27 -4.54
N ALA A 154 25.48 -15.86 -4.29
CA ALA A 154 26.42 -16.61 -3.45
C ALA A 154 26.01 -16.69 -1.98
N ASP A 155 25.04 -15.87 -1.54
CA ASP A 155 24.48 -15.93 -0.18
C ASP A 155 23.42 -17.05 -0.03
N TYR A 156 23.10 -17.76 -1.11
CA TYR A 156 22.06 -18.80 -1.14
C TYR A 156 22.62 -20.16 -1.55
N VAL A 157 21.91 -21.22 -1.16
CA VAL A 157 22.20 -22.60 -1.55
C VAL A 157 21.12 -23.08 -2.52
N LEU A 158 21.49 -23.62 -3.69
CA LEU A 158 20.52 -24.19 -4.61
C LEU A 158 20.05 -25.56 -4.09
N GLY A 159 18.74 -25.74 -3.94
CA GLY A 159 18.11 -27.02 -3.63
C GLY A 159 17.36 -27.60 -4.83
N ASP A 160 16.69 -28.73 -4.60
CA ASP A 160 15.88 -29.39 -5.63
C ASP A 160 14.73 -28.48 -6.13
N PRO A 161 14.20 -28.71 -7.34
CA PRO A 161 12.99 -28.03 -7.77
C PRO A 161 11.79 -28.33 -6.87
N LEU A 162 10.83 -27.41 -6.81
CA LEU A 162 9.57 -27.59 -6.09
C LEU A 162 8.63 -28.49 -6.89
N ASN A 163 8.10 -29.55 -6.26
CA ASN A 163 7.15 -30.45 -6.91
C ASN A 163 5.73 -29.86 -6.94
N PRO A 164 4.85 -30.33 -7.85
CA PRO A 164 3.43 -29.99 -7.79
C PRO A 164 2.80 -30.33 -6.43
N ASN A 165 2.01 -29.40 -5.90
CA ASN A 165 1.32 -29.49 -4.60
C ASN A 165 2.24 -29.64 -3.37
N GLU A 166 3.55 -29.41 -3.52
CA GLU A 166 4.49 -29.35 -2.40
C GLU A 166 4.42 -27.98 -1.72
N LEU A 167 4.21 -27.97 -0.40
CA LEU A 167 4.30 -26.76 0.41
C LEU A 167 5.77 -26.57 0.86
N PRO A 168 6.43 -25.43 0.57
CA PRO A 168 7.80 -25.20 0.99
C PRO A 168 7.94 -25.05 2.51
N ASN A 169 9.07 -25.45 3.06
CA ASN A 169 9.40 -25.21 4.47
C ASN A 169 9.48 -23.70 4.76
N GLY A 170 9.10 -23.32 5.98
CA GLY A 170 9.10 -21.93 6.43
C GLY A 170 7.83 -21.14 6.07
N CYS A 171 6.89 -21.74 5.33
CA CYS A 171 5.64 -21.08 4.95
C CYS A 171 4.66 -20.95 6.13
N LEU A 172 4.05 -19.78 6.27
CA LEU A 172 2.87 -19.59 7.11
C LEU A 172 1.63 -19.99 6.33
N VAL A 173 0.76 -20.79 6.92
CA VAL A 173 -0.46 -21.28 6.29
C VAL A 173 -1.68 -21.20 7.19
N LYS A 174 -2.86 -21.12 6.58
CA LYS A 174 -4.15 -21.31 7.23
C LYS A 174 -5.14 -21.99 6.29
N ASN A 175 -6.17 -22.62 6.86
CA ASN A 175 -7.37 -22.97 6.09
C ASN A 175 -8.24 -21.73 5.88
N GLN A 176 -8.95 -21.68 4.74
CA GLN A 176 -9.77 -20.53 4.34
C GLN A 176 -10.77 -20.09 5.42
N SER A 177 -11.46 -21.05 6.05
CA SER A 177 -12.48 -20.79 7.07
C SER A 177 -11.96 -20.81 8.52
N SER A 178 -10.65 -21.00 8.74
CA SER A 178 -10.06 -21.07 10.09
C SER A 178 -9.25 -19.81 10.40
N PRO A 179 -9.38 -19.22 11.60
CA PRO A 179 -8.50 -18.15 12.04
C PRO A 179 -7.11 -18.66 12.46
N ASP A 180 -6.94 -19.97 12.66
CA ASP A 180 -5.67 -20.56 13.10
C ASP A 180 -4.59 -20.47 12.01
N VAL A 181 -3.41 -20.00 12.40
CA VAL A 181 -2.22 -19.88 11.53
C VAL A 181 -1.17 -20.90 11.98
N TYR A 182 -0.51 -21.53 11.02
CA TYR A 182 0.51 -22.54 11.25
C TYR A 182 1.79 -22.19 10.50
N LEU A 183 2.94 -22.46 11.10
CA LEU A 183 4.21 -22.53 10.38
C LEU A 183 4.39 -23.97 9.86
N PHE A 184 4.60 -24.13 8.56
CA PHE A 184 4.94 -25.41 7.95
C PHE A 184 6.46 -25.64 8.00
N SER A 185 6.87 -26.76 8.60
CA SER A 185 8.29 -27.11 8.74
C SER A 185 8.43 -28.62 8.80
N ASN A 186 9.26 -29.18 7.91
CA ASN A 186 9.62 -30.61 7.84
C ASN A 186 8.38 -31.53 7.83
N GLY A 187 7.39 -31.20 7.00
CA GLY A 187 6.14 -31.95 6.88
C GLY A 187 5.16 -31.78 8.05
N LYS A 188 5.45 -30.87 9.00
CA LYS A 188 4.64 -30.63 10.20
C LYS A 188 4.07 -29.23 10.22
N TYR A 189 2.87 -29.09 10.77
CA TYR A 189 2.21 -27.81 11.03
C TYR A 189 2.36 -27.44 12.50
N ARG A 190 3.03 -26.31 12.79
CA ARG A 190 3.21 -25.77 14.13
C ARG A 190 2.23 -24.62 14.34
N LYS A 191 1.25 -24.77 15.23
CA LYS A 191 0.23 -23.72 15.44
C LYS A 191 0.87 -22.50 16.09
N ILE A 192 0.56 -21.30 15.57
CA ILE A 192 0.89 -20.04 16.22
C ILE A 192 -0.22 -19.75 17.22
N LYS A 193 0.10 -19.78 18.52
CA LYS A 193 -0.89 -19.77 19.61
C LYS A 193 -1.87 -18.59 19.52
N ASN A 194 -1.35 -17.39 19.25
CA ASN A 194 -2.11 -16.15 19.23
C ASN A 194 -1.36 -15.05 18.46
N LYS A 195 -2.00 -13.88 18.33
CA LYS A 195 -1.43 -12.67 17.70
C LYS A 195 -0.11 -12.22 18.35
N ALA A 196 0.08 -12.40 19.66
CA ALA A 196 1.31 -12.00 20.33
C ALA A 196 2.50 -12.86 19.88
N ALA A 197 2.34 -14.20 19.86
CA ALA A 197 3.34 -15.12 19.32
C ALA A 197 3.65 -14.85 17.84
N PHE A 198 2.64 -14.52 17.05
CA PHE A 198 2.79 -14.16 15.64
C PHE A 198 3.71 -12.93 15.46
N LEU A 199 3.40 -11.84 16.18
CA LEU A 199 4.17 -10.59 16.09
C LEU A 199 5.55 -10.70 16.74
N ALA A 200 5.68 -11.47 17.82
CA ALA A 200 6.95 -11.69 18.52
C ALA A 200 7.99 -12.42 17.63
N ASN A 201 7.52 -13.19 16.65
CA ASN A 201 8.35 -13.80 15.61
C ASN A 201 8.45 -12.93 14.33
N ASN A 202 8.11 -11.64 14.38
CA ASN A 202 8.16 -10.70 13.25
C ASN A 202 7.34 -11.12 12.00
N TYR A 203 6.38 -12.03 12.15
CA TYR A 203 5.54 -12.47 11.02
C TYR A 203 4.54 -11.39 10.62
N LYS A 204 4.09 -11.44 9.36
CA LYS A 204 3.15 -10.47 8.77
C LYS A 204 1.95 -11.18 8.20
N TRP A 205 0.77 -10.62 8.42
CA TRP A 205 -0.49 -11.26 8.03
C TRP A 205 -0.59 -11.50 6.52
N HIS A 206 0.06 -10.66 5.70
CA HIS A 206 0.11 -10.83 4.23
C HIS A 206 1.04 -11.97 3.75
N ASP A 207 1.87 -12.54 4.64
CA ASP A 207 2.75 -13.67 4.31
C ASP A 207 2.05 -15.02 4.48
N ILE A 208 0.83 -15.03 5.02
CA ILE A 208 0.05 -16.25 5.23
C ILE A 208 -0.52 -16.76 3.89
N ILE A 209 -0.27 -18.02 3.59
CA ILE A 209 -0.81 -18.76 2.46
C ILE A 209 -2.13 -19.44 2.87
N ILE A 210 -3.14 -19.35 2.02
CA ILE A 210 -4.39 -20.08 2.23
C ILE A 210 -4.26 -21.44 1.53
N VAL A 211 -4.34 -22.53 2.29
CA VAL A 211 -4.31 -23.89 1.75
C VAL A 211 -5.73 -24.44 1.58
N PRO A 212 -6.05 -25.05 0.41
CA PRO A 212 -7.38 -25.60 0.15
C PRO A 212 -7.62 -26.94 0.87
N GLU A 213 -6.56 -27.72 1.08
CA GLU A 213 -6.63 -28.98 1.80
C GLU A 213 -6.76 -28.72 3.31
N LYS A 214 -7.63 -29.49 3.97
CA LYS A 214 -7.77 -29.43 5.42
C LYS A 214 -6.41 -29.74 6.04
N ILE A 215 -5.92 -28.86 6.92
CA ILE A 215 -4.71 -29.12 7.69
C ILE A 215 -5.04 -30.26 8.66
N THR A 216 -4.81 -31.50 8.22
CA THR A 216 -5.04 -32.72 9.01
C THR A 216 -3.73 -33.40 9.32
N ALA A 217 -3.03 -32.88 10.33
CA ALA A 217 -2.03 -33.63 11.06
C ALA A 217 -1.74 -32.91 12.40
N SER A 218 -1.72 -33.67 13.48
CA SER A 218 -1.08 -33.33 14.74
C SER A 218 0.46 -33.39 14.60
N ALA A 219 1.20 -32.76 15.54
CA ALA A 219 2.61 -33.04 15.90
C ALA A 219 3.75 -32.07 15.50
N GLY A 220 3.48 -30.77 15.36
CA GLY A 220 4.47 -29.73 15.63
C GLY A 220 4.30 -29.16 17.04
N GLN A 221 5.39 -28.79 17.73
CA GLN A 221 5.25 -28.00 18.98
C GLN A 221 4.71 -26.61 18.62
N ASP A 222 3.63 -26.22 19.29
CA ASP A 222 3.00 -24.91 19.13
C ASP A 222 4.01 -23.78 19.42
N ILE A 223 3.93 -22.72 18.63
CA ILE A 223 4.72 -21.51 18.80
C ILE A 223 3.96 -20.63 19.79
N LEU A 224 4.40 -20.64 21.05
CA LEU A 224 3.73 -19.93 22.15
C LEU A 224 4.18 -18.48 22.27
N ASP A 225 5.44 -18.19 21.93
CA ASP A 225 6.13 -16.90 22.05
C ASP A 225 7.22 -16.77 20.95
N ALA A 226 8.12 -15.78 21.06
CA ALA A 226 9.28 -15.66 20.17
C ALA A 226 10.20 -16.89 20.26
N GLU A 227 10.60 -17.44 19.11
CA GLU A 227 11.61 -18.49 19.03
C GLU A 227 12.87 -17.94 18.37
N THR A 228 14.02 -18.24 18.97
CA THR A 228 15.33 -17.77 18.51
C THR A 228 15.57 -18.19 17.05
N ASP A 229 15.24 -19.43 16.68
CA ASP A 229 15.48 -19.95 15.33
C ASP A 229 14.59 -19.27 14.26
N LEU A 230 13.44 -18.71 14.65
CA LEU A 230 12.51 -18.03 13.74
C LEU A 230 12.80 -16.53 13.61
N THR A 231 13.54 -15.96 14.57
CA THR A 231 13.91 -14.54 14.65
C THR A 231 15.37 -14.29 14.30
N ASP A 232 16.20 -15.33 14.29
CA ASP A 232 17.60 -15.28 13.86
C ASP A 232 17.72 -15.09 12.34
N MET A 233 18.02 -13.86 11.93
CA MET A 233 18.21 -13.49 10.52
C MET A 233 19.46 -14.11 9.89
N ALA A 234 20.42 -14.55 10.70
CA ALA A 234 21.60 -15.26 10.25
C ALA A 234 21.35 -16.78 10.08
N GLN A 235 20.21 -17.29 10.56
CA GLN A 235 19.78 -18.69 10.42
C GLN A 235 20.84 -19.70 10.90
N THR A 236 21.52 -19.38 12.00
CA THR A 236 22.72 -20.10 12.48
C THR A 236 22.42 -21.47 13.10
N ASN A 237 21.17 -21.70 13.52
CA ASN A 237 20.74 -22.95 14.16
C ASN A 237 20.02 -23.94 13.20
N ILE A 238 19.99 -23.66 11.90
CA ILE A 238 19.25 -24.48 10.94
C ILE A 238 20.15 -25.60 10.39
N GLN A 239 19.85 -26.86 10.72
CA GLN A 239 20.50 -28.02 10.10
C GLN A 239 19.95 -28.26 8.69
N THR A 240 20.73 -27.97 7.66
CA THR A 240 20.39 -28.29 6.26
C THR A 240 20.86 -29.71 5.91
N THR A 241 19.94 -30.61 5.55
CA THR A 241 20.32 -31.87 4.88
C THR A 241 20.57 -31.58 3.41
N VAL A 242 21.84 -31.52 2.99
CA VAL A 242 22.23 -31.35 1.58
C VAL A 242 22.54 -32.74 1.01
N ALA A 243 21.87 -33.12 -0.09
CA ALA A 243 22.29 -34.24 -0.92
C ALA A 243 23.31 -33.71 -1.95
N ASP A 244 24.47 -34.35 -2.02
CA ASP A 244 25.51 -34.05 -3.01
C ASP A 244 24.97 -34.20 -4.44
N VAL A 245 25.00 -33.13 -5.23
CA VAL A 245 24.73 -33.20 -6.67
C VAL A 245 26.05 -33.13 -7.41
N ASN A 246 26.42 -34.27 -8.00
CA ASN A 246 27.50 -34.40 -8.96
C ASN A 246 27.28 -33.48 -10.18
N ASP A 247 28.38 -32.87 -10.62
CA ASP A 247 28.51 -32.13 -11.87
C ASP A 247 28.07 -33.01 -13.06
N GLY A 248 26.96 -32.63 -13.69
CA GLY A 248 26.31 -33.39 -14.75
C GLY A 248 25.90 -32.50 -15.92
N GLN A 249 26.83 -32.36 -16.87
CA GLN A 249 26.72 -31.98 -18.28
C GLN A 249 25.50 -31.16 -18.75
N ILE A 250 25.82 -29.94 -19.18
CA ILE A 250 25.02 -29.09 -20.06
C ILE A 250 24.82 -29.81 -21.41
N THR A 251 23.59 -30.20 -21.74
CA THR A 251 23.19 -30.51 -23.11
C THR A 251 22.44 -29.32 -23.70
N ASN A 252 22.99 -28.75 -24.76
CA ASN A 252 22.40 -27.70 -25.57
C ASN A 252 21.15 -28.24 -26.30
N GLU A 253 19.98 -27.76 -25.92
CA GLU A 253 18.82 -27.77 -26.82
C GLU A 253 18.34 -26.32 -27.01
N THR A 254 18.39 -25.91 -28.28
CA THR A 254 17.92 -24.63 -28.82
C THR A 254 16.42 -24.42 -28.58
N PRO A 255 15.96 -23.23 -28.14
CA PRO A 255 14.53 -22.92 -28.11
C PRO A 255 14.00 -22.68 -29.51
N GLU A 256 12.93 -23.37 -29.90
CA GLU A 256 12.13 -23.03 -31.08
C GLU A 256 11.51 -21.63 -30.91
N ILE A 257 11.80 -20.77 -31.88
CA ILE A 257 11.20 -19.45 -32.06
C ILE A 257 9.83 -19.66 -32.72
N MET A 258 8.76 -19.13 -32.13
CA MET A 258 7.46 -19.02 -32.80
C MET A 258 7.28 -17.59 -33.39
N PRO A 259 6.75 -17.48 -34.61
CA PRO A 259 6.88 -16.30 -35.47
C PRO A 259 5.88 -15.18 -35.18
N SER A 260 6.26 -13.97 -35.58
CA SER A 260 5.39 -12.78 -35.69
C SER A 260 4.27 -13.02 -36.70
N ALA A 261 3.01 -12.88 -36.28
CA ALA A 261 1.89 -12.74 -37.20
C ALA A 261 1.74 -11.28 -37.62
N GLN A 262 2.12 -10.98 -38.87
CA GLN A 262 1.64 -9.79 -39.58
C GLN A 262 0.18 -10.05 -39.99
N VAL A 263 -0.73 -9.12 -39.68
CA VAL A 263 -2.05 -9.04 -40.34
C VAL A 263 -2.27 -7.62 -40.82
N ALA A 264 -2.68 -7.54 -42.09
CA ALA A 264 -2.78 -6.36 -42.91
C ALA A 264 -3.86 -5.37 -42.45
N VAL A 265 -3.57 -4.09 -42.67
CA VAL A 265 -4.50 -2.96 -42.60
C VAL A 265 -5.47 -3.06 -43.78
N GLN A 266 -6.78 -3.11 -43.50
CA GLN A 266 -7.80 -2.69 -44.45
C GLN A 266 -8.31 -1.31 -44.04
N LEU A 267 -8.07 -0.33 -44.92
CA LEU A 267 -8.70 0.98 -44.89
C LEU A 267 -10.15 0.80 -45.39
N SER A 268 -11.13 1.29 -44.64
CA SER A 268 -12.46 1.58 -45.18
C SER A 268 -12.69 3.08 -45.11
N GLU A 269 -13.12 3.61 -46.25
CA GLU A 269 -13.28 5.02 -46.59
C GLU A 269 -14.33 5.76 -45.77
N ASP A 270 -14.13 7.08 -45.69
CA ASP A 270 -15.10 8.08 -45.28
C ASP A 270 -16.45 7.90 -45.99
N ASN A 271 -17.55 8.03 -45.24
CA ASN A 271 -18.78 8.57 -45.77
C ASN A 271 -19.43 9.50 -44.76
N SER A 272 -19.44 10.78 -45.14
CA SER A 272 -20.09 11.89 -44.48
C SER A 272 -21.61 11.75 -44.42
N ASN A 273 -22.18 12.39 -43.39
CA ASN A 273 -23.56 12.84 -43.23
C ASN A 273 -24.60 11.81 -42.76
N ASN A 274 -24.82 11.77 -41.45
CA ASN A 274 -26.18 11.85 -40.94
C ASN A 274 -26.19 12.44 -39.51
N GLU A 275 -26.70 13.65 -39.35
CA GLU A 275 -27.04 14.25 -38.06
C GLU A 275 -28.22 13.47 -37.47
N ASN A 276 -27.92 12.48 -36.65
CA ASN A 276 -28.80 11.97 -35.61
C ASN A 276 -27.98 12.00 -34.33
N ALA A 277 -28.52 12.57 -33.25
CA ALA A 277 -27.83 12.71 -31.97
C ALA A 277 -27.24 11.36 -31.53
N ALA A 278 -25.94 11.17 -31.77
CA ALA A 278 -25.25 9.94 -31.48
C ALA A 278 -25.29 9.71 -29.97
N GLU A 279 -25.79 8.55 -29.55
CA GLU A 279 -25.66 8.06 -28.19
C GLU A 279 -24.18 8.24 -27.77
N GLN A 280 -23.92 9.03 -26.74
CA GLN A 280 -22.55 9.24 -26.27
C GLN A 280 -21.94 7.87 -25.91
N PRO A 281 -20.76 7.52 -26.43
CA PRO A 281 -20.18 6.20 -26.17
C PRO A 281 -19.94 6.05 -24.67
N PHE A 282 -20.44 4.94 -24.12
CA PHE A 282 -20.23 4.55 -22.73
C PHE A 282 -18.85 3.90 -22.60
N SER A 283 -18.00 4.48 -21.76
CA SER A 283 -16.61 4.02 -21.59
C SER A 283 -16.43 3.25 -20.28
N VAL A 284 -15.44 2.36 -20.28
CA VAL A 284 -15.15 1.48 -19.15
C VAL A 284 -13.69 1.65 -18.76
N GLY A 285 -13.45 1.96 -17.49
CA GLY A 285 -12.13 2.16 -16.93
C GLY A 285 -11.78 1.20 -15.81
N THR A 286 -10.49 1.11 -15.51
CA THR A 286 -9.96 0.46 -14.31
C THR A 286 -9.19 1.45 -13.46
N TYR A 287 -9.21 1.25 -12.14
CA TYR A 287 -8.24 1.89 -11.26
C TYR A 287 -6.90 1.19 -11.45
N LEU A 288 -5.94 1.89 -12.05
CA LEU A 288 -4.59 1.44 -12.41
C LEU A 288 -4.53 0.51 -13.64
N ILE A 289 -3.33 0.43 -14.24
CA ILE A 289 -2.95 -0.55 -15.28
C ILE A 289 -2.43 -1.84 -14.65
N CYS A 290 -1.98 -1.74 -13.41
CA CYS A 290 -1.30 -2.76 -12.62
C CYS A 290 -1.17 -2.22 -11.19
N GLU A 291 -0.79 -3.05 -10.23
CA GLU A 291 -0.43 -2.56 -8.90
C GLU A 291 0.88 -1.74 -8.95
N GLN A 292 0.74 -0.42 -9.05
CA GLN A 292 1.81 0.58 -9.18
C GLN A 292 2.84 0.59 -8.02
N TRP A 293 2.53 -0.08 -6.90
CA TRP A 293 3.42 -0.25 -5.75
C TRP A 293 4.31 -1.52 -5.85
N GLN A 294 4.24 -2.24 -6.98
CA GLN A 294 5.08 -3.41 -7.27
C GLN A 294 6.25 -3.00 -8.18
N ALA A 295 7.44 -3.54 -7.92
CA ALA A 295 8.67 -3.20 -8.64
C ALA A 295 8.67 -3.60 -10.14
N ILE A 296 7.68 -4.38 -10.61
CA ILE A 296 7.50 -4.74 -12.02
C ILE A 296 6.02 -4.62 -12.36
N CYS A 297 5.62 -3.44 -12.84
CA CYS A 297 4.36 -3.28 -13.54
C CYS A 297 4.55 -3.68 -15.01
N ASP A 298 3.85 -4.72 -15.46
CA ASP A 298 3.74 -5.04 -16.88
C ASP A 298 2.59 -4.25 -17.50
N HIS A 299 2.90 -3.03 -17.97
CA HIS A 299 1.91 -2.18 -18.63
C HIS A 299 1.27 -2.86 -19.86
N GLY A 300 1.99 -3.75 -20.55
CA GLY A 300 1.49 -4.44 -21.74
C GLY A 300 0.34 -5.39 -21.39
N ASN A 301 0.59 -6.32 -20.48
CA ASN A 301 -0.45 -7.22 -19.96
C ASN A 301 -1.60 -6.46 -19.30
N GLY A 302 -1.29 -5.34 -18.63
CA GLY A 302 -2.30 -4.47 -18.05
C GLY A 302 -3.28 -3.93 -19.09
N ILE A 303 -2.75 -3.34 -20.17
CA ILE A 303 -3.55 -2.83 -21.30
C ILE A 303 -4.34 -3.95 -21.98
N GLU A 304 -3.75 -5.13 -22.16
CA GLU A 304 -4.44 -6.28 -22.75
C GLU A 304 -5.67 -6.68 -21.93
N LYS A 305 -5.58 -6.70 -20.60
CA LYS A 305 -6.72 -6.98 -19.71
C LYS A 305 -7.79 -5.91 -19.76
N ILE A 306 -7.41 -4.63 -19.79
CA ILE A 306 -8.35 -3.52 -19.92
C ILE A 306 -9.11 -3.63 -21.25
N LYS A 307 -8.39 -3.84 -22.35
CA LYS A 307 -9.00 -4.05 -23.66
C LYS A 307 -9.86 -5.31 -23.70
N PHE A 308 -9.43 -6.38 -23.03
CA PHE A 308 -10.16 -7.63 -22.95
C PHE A 308 -11.55 -7.40 -22.35
N ILE A 309 -11.68 -6.65 -21.26
CA ILE A 309 -13.01 -6.31 -20.70
C ILE A 309 -13.78 -5.27 -21.53
N GLY A 310 -13.24 -4.83 -22.66
CA GLY A 310 -13.83 -3.80 -23.52
C GLY A 310 -13.67 -2.39 -22.97
N GLY A 311 -12.69 -2.18 -22.08
CA GLY A 311 -12.33 -0.89 -21.52
C GLY A 311 -11.33 -0.11 -22.38
N ASP A 312 -11.35 1.20 -22.18
CA ASP A 312 -10.66 2.21 -22.97
C ASP A 312 -10.05 3.32 -22.09
N ILE A 313 -10.14 3.17 -20.76
CA ILE A 313 -9.69 4.18 -19.80
C ILE A 313 -8.85 3.56 -18.68
N VAL A 314 -7.84 4.31 -18.24
CA VAL A 314 -7.08 4.06 -17.02
C VAL A 314 -7.21 5.24 -16.08
N LEU A 315 -7.50 4.99 -14.81
CA LEU A 315 -7.29 5.97 -13.74
C LEU A 315 -5.96 5.67 -13.03
N LEU A 316 -4.95 6.50 -13.26
CA LEU A 316 -3.58 6.31 -12.78
C LEU A 316 -3.33 7.16 -11.54
N SER A 317 -2.89 6.57 -10.42
CA SER A 317 -2.47 7.40 -9.30
C SER A 317 -1.20 8.16 -9.64
N VAL A 318 -1.18 9.45 -9.33
CA VAL A 318 -0.04 10.34 -9.57
C VAL A 318 0.59 10.84 -8.27
N GLY A 319 -0.06 10.58 -7.14
CA GLY A 319 0.45 10.88 -5.81
C GLY A 319 -0.50 10.37 -4.72
N GLY A 320 0.09 9.82 -3.65
CA GLY A 320 -0.61 9.26 -2.50
C GLY A 320 0.36 9.04 -1.34
N GLY A 321 -0.07 9.33 -0.11
CA GLY A 321 0.82 9.35 1.05
C GLY A 321 1.75 10.56 1.03
N ASP A 322 3.07 10.33 0.95
CA ASP A 322 4.10 11.33 1.26
C ASP A 322 4.80 11.93 0.03
N ALA A 323 4.45 11.47 -1.17
CA ALA A 323 5.15 11.87 -2.40
C ALA A 323 4.32 11.72 -3.68
N THR A 324 4.78 12.38 -4.76
CA THR A 324 4.30 12.14 -6.12
C THR A 324 4.99 10.94 -6.77
N LEU A 325 4.34 10.37 -7.79
CA LEU A 325 4.91 9.33 -8.64
C LEU A 325 5.71 9.88 -9.84
N PHE A 326 5.71 11.21 -9.99
CA PHE A 326 6.39 11.96 -11.04
C PHE A 326 7.19 13.14 -10.46
N PRO A 327 8.19 13.70 -11.19
CA PRO A 327 8.90 14.89 -10.76
C PRO A 327 7.96 16.09 -10.67
N SER A 328 7.88 16.71 -9.50
CA SER A 328 7.06 17.90 -9.27
C SER A 328 7.90 18.97 -8.58
N ASN A 329 7.64 20.24 -8.92
CA ASN A 329 8.21 21.40 -8.25
C ASN A 329 7.51 21.71 -6.92
N TYR A 330 6.34 21.11 -6.67
CA TYR A 330 5.45 21.46 -5.55
C TYR A 330 5.36 20.37 -4.49
N ILE A 331 5.57 19.11 -4.87
CA ILE A 331 5.56 17.94 -3.97
C ILE A 331 6.79 17.06 -4.28
N PRO A 332 7.55 16.59 -3.26
CA PRO A 332 8.65 15.67 -3.50
C PRO A 332 8.20 14.39 -4.20
N LYS A 333 8.97 13.93 -5.18
CA LYS A 333 8.79 12.62 -5.80
C LYS A 333 9.25 11.51 -4.87
N ALA A 334 8.57 10.37 -4.90
CA ALA A 334 8.99 9.18 -4.17
C ALA A 334 10.42 8.78 -4.59
N GLY A 335 11.29 8.52 -3.62
CA GLY A 335 12.70 8.21 -3.89
C GLY A 335 12.91 6.89 -4.64
N TRP A 336 11.97 5.96 -4.49
CA TRP A 336 12.03 4.61 -5.07
C TRP A 336 11.47 4.51 -6.49
N ILE A 337 10.71 5.51 -6.97
CA ILE A 337 10.10 5.46 -8.30
C ILE A 337 11.00 6.09 -9.35
N ASN A 338 11.07 5.48 -10.55
CA ASN A 338 11.79 6.07 -11.68
C ASN A 338 11.15 7.44 -12.04
N PRO A 339 11.92 8.54 -12.18
CA PRO A 339 11.41 9.84 -12.60
C PRO A 339 10.54 9.81 -13.87
N GLU A 340 10.82 8.92 -14.81
CA GLU A 340 10.08 8.82 -16.07
C GLU A 340 8.86 7.90 -15.98
N HIS A 341 8.61 7.25 -14.83
CA HIS A 341 7.59 6.21 -14.71
C HIS A 341 6.21 6.68 -15.17
N THR A 342 5.67 7.74 -14.55
CA THR A 342 4.33 8.23 -14.87
C THR A 342 4.21 8.67 -16.33
N GLN A 343 5.21 9.40 -16.86
CA GLN A 343 5.18 9.83 -18.26
C GLN A 343 5.24 8.63 -19.23
N ASN A 344 6.05 7.61 -18.91
CA ASN A 344 6.13 6.39 -19.71
C ASN A 344 4.80 5.62 -19.70
N VAL A 345 4.09 5.58 -18.56
CA VAL A 345 2.76 4.97 -18.45
C VAL A 345 1.75 5.71 -19.34
N VAL A 346 1.71 7.04 -19.26
CA VAL A 346 0.82 7.90 -20.06
C VAL A 346 1.06 7.67 -21.55
N ASN A 347 2.32 7.83 -21.99
CA ASN A 347 2.70 7.65 -23.40
C ASN A 347 2.38 6.24 -23.91
N PHE A 348 2.61 5.22 -23.08
CA PHE A 348 2.36 3.84 -23.45
C PHE A 348 0.86 3.55 -23.59
N ALA A 349 0.03 4.05 -22.68
CA ALA A 349 -1.42 3.92 -22.76
C ALA A 349 -2.01 4.62 -23.98
N HIS A 350 -1.60 5.87 -24.25
CA HIS A 350 -2.03 6.62 -25.44
C HIS A 350 -1.64 5.92 -26.73
N LYS A 351 -0.41 5.38 -26.83
CA LYS A 351 0.05 4.61 -27.99
C LYS A 351 -0.84 3.41 -28.29
N HIS A 352 -1.52 2.87 -27.27
CA HIS A 352 -2.43 1.74 -27.41
C HIS A 352 -3.91 2.15 -27.43
N GLY A 353 -4.21 3.45 -27.52
CA GLY A 353 -5.57 3.98 -27.69
C GLY A 353 -6.39 4.03 -26.40
N LEU A 354 -5.75 4.07 -25.23
CA LEU A 354 -6.45 4.27 -23.95
C LEU A 354 -6.33 5.73 -23.51
N LYS A 355 -7.40 6.27 -22.90
CA LYS A 355 -7.34 7.51 -22.14
C LYS A 355 -6.71 7.27 -20.78
N VAL A 356 -6.00 8.26 -20.25
CA VAL A 356 -5.40 8.21 -18.92
C VAL A 356 -5.83 9.40 -18.11
N TYR A 357 -6.46 9.13 -16.97
CA TYR A 357 -6.85 10.13 -15.99
C TYR A 357 -5.89 10.12 -14.80
N ALA A 358 -5.48 11.29 -14.33
CA ALA A 358 -4.60 11.42 -13.18
C ALA A 358 -5.41 11.40 -11.88
N TRP A 359 -5.15 10.45 -10.98
CA TRP A 359 -5.76 10.39 -9.65
C TRP A 359 -4.83 11.00 -8.61
N LEU A 360 -5.19 12.21 -8.19
CA LEU A 360 -4.44 13.02 -7.23
C LEU A 360 -5.10 12.95 -5.84
N SER A 361 -4.39 12.39 -4.87
CA SER A 361 -4.80 12.43 -3.46
C SER A 361 -4.36 13.72 -2.76
N MET A 362 -5.26 14.32 -1.98
CA MET A 362 -5.00 15.55 -1.21
C MET A 362 -5.62 15.50 0.19
N PRO A 363 -4.88 15.75 1.27
CA PRO A 363 -3.50 16.19 1.31
C PRO A 363 -2.48 15.10 1.01
N ASN A 364 -1.32 15.57 0.56
CA ASN A 364 -0.10 14.80 0.69
C ASN A 364 0.51 15.02 2.10
N GLN A 365 1.07 13.97 2.70
CA GLN A 365 1.72 14.02 4.01
C GLN A 365 2.82 15.08 4.08
N TYR A 366 3.53 15.36 2.98
CA TYR A 366 4.51 16.43 2.91
C TYR A 366 3.93 17.80 3.31
N TRP A 367 2.66 18.06 2.98
CA TRP A 367 1.97 19.27 3.42
C TRP A 367 1.57 19.15 4.89
N LEU A 368 1.06 18.01 5.33
CA LEU A 368 0.65 17.79 6.72
C LEU A 368 1.81 17.84 7.72
N GLU A 369 3.03 17.52 7.32
CA GLU A 369 4.22 17.72 8.16
C GLU A 369 4.48 19.20 8.46
N LYS A 370 4.16 20.08 7.50
CA LYS A 370 4.29 21.54 7.66
C LYS A 370 3.06 22.16 8.32
N TYR A 371 1.89 21.56 8.12
CA TYR A 371 0.61 22.08 8.58
C TYR A 371 -0.26 20.96 9.19
N PRO A 372 0.15 20.42 10.34
CA PRO A 372 -0.55 19.30 10.96
C PRO A 372 -1.96 19.65 11.46
N ASP A 373 -2.23 20.94 11.69
CA ASP A 373 -3.53 21.47 12.14
C ASP A 373 -4.57 21.58 11.02
N TRP A 374 -4.23 21.20 9.79
CA TRP A 374 -5.17 21.21 8.66
C TRP A 374 -6.04 19.97 8.58
N ILE A 375 -5.66 18.92 9.29
CA ILE A 375 -6.49 17.71 9.40
C ILE A 375 -7.78 18.11 10.12
N GLN A 376 -8.92 17.76 9.54
CA GLN A 376 -10.20 17.98 10.22
C GLN A 376 -10.25 17.18 11.52
N VAL A 377 -10.76 17.83 12.55
CA VAL A 377 -11.10 17.22 13.83
C VAL A 377 -12.61 17.30 14.04
N ASP A 378 -13.16 16.28 14.70
CA ASP A 378 -14.55 16.30 15.14
C ASP A 378 -14.76 17.35 16.24
N SER A 379 -16.01 17.53 16.66
CA SER A 379 -16.34 18.40 17.79
C SER A 379 -15.62 18.03 19.09
N ASN A 380 -15.09 16.80 19.22
CA ASN A 380 -14.33 16.34 20.38
C ASN A 380 -12.81 16.56 20.26
N GLY A 381 -12.34 17.10 19.14
CA GLY A 381 -10.91 17.27 18.86
C GLY A 381 -10.22 15.98 18.41
N THR A 382 -10.98 14.92 18.12
CA THR A 382 -10.44 13.69 17.53
C THR A 382 -10.22 13.93 16.05
N PRO A 383 -9.02 13.67 15.50
CA PRO A 383 -8.82 13.66 14.05
C PRO A 383 -9.84 12.72 13.41
N THR A 384 -10.67 13.25 12.53
CA THR A 384 -11.69 12.45 11.87
C THR A 384 -11.03 11.72 10.73
N ASP A 385 -10.86 10.40 10.95
CA ASP A 385 -10.57 9.37 9.96
C ASP A 385 -9.10 8.97 9.70
N TYR A 386 -8.94 7.75 9.17
CA TYR A 386 -7.68 7.11 8.75
C TYR A 386 -7.01 7.84 7.57
N TRP A 387 -7.78 8.67 6.84
CA TRP A 387 -7.45 9.23 5.53
C TRP A 387 -7.00 10.70 5.52
N LYS A 388 -6.90 11.35 6.70
CA LYS A 388 -6.34 12.71 6.88
C LYS A 388 -6.97 13.76 5.95
N ILE A 389 -8.28 14.00 6.08
CA ILE A 389 -9.05 14.90 5.20
C ILE A 389 -8.77 16.39 5.52
N ILE A 390 -8.61 17.22 4.49
CA ILE A 390 -8.51 18.69 4.62
C ILE A 390 -9.79 19.35 4.11
N PRO A 391 -10.38 20.30 4.87
CA PRO A 391 -11.60 20.96 4.42
C PRO A 391 -11.27 21.96 3.31
N PRO A 392 -12.16 22.15 2.30
CA PRO A 392 -11.95 23.11 1.21
C PRO A 392 -11.61 24.52 1.69
N SER A 393 -12.21 24.94 2.81
CA SER A 393 -11.98 26.25 3.44
C SER A 393 -10.51 26.47 3.83
N ARG A 394 -9.78 25.43 4.25
CA ARG A 394 -8.35 25.50 4.60
C ARG A 394 -7.49 25.69 3.37
N VAL A 395 -7.78 24.97 2.29
CA VAL A 395 -7.08 25.12 1.00
C VAL A 395 -7.31 26.53 0.45
N LEU A 396 -8.57 26.98 0.40
CA LEU A 396 -8.94 28.31 -0.10
C LEU A 396 -8.43 29.45 0.77
N GLY A 397 -8.36 29.25 2.08
CA GLY A 397 -7.88 30.24 3.04
C GLY A 397 -6.36 30.33 3.15
N THR A 398 -5.62 29.44 2.47
CA THR A 398 -4.16 29.41 2.54
C THR A 398 -3.57 29.54 1.12
N PRO A 399 -3.23 30.77 0.67
CA PRO A 399 -2.78 31.03 -0.70
C PRO A 399 -1.62 30.13 -1.14
N GLU A 400 -0.64 29.89 -0.26
CA GLU A 400 0.51 29.02 -0.56
C GLU A 400 0.09 27.59 -0.95
N VAL A 401 -0.97 27.05 -0.34
CA VAL A 401 -1.48 25.70 -0.62
C VAL A 401 -2.22 25.66 -1.92
N LEU A 402 -3.10 26.64 -2.12
CA LEU A 402 -3.88 26.75 -3.33
C LEU A 402 -2.97 26.86 -4.54
N GLU A 403 -1.89 27.65 -4.46
CA GLU A 403 -0.91 27.76 -5.53
C GLU A 403 -0.07 26.51 -5.71
N LYS A 404 0.29 25.78 -4.65
CA LYS A 404 0.94 24.46 -4.78
C LYS A 404 0.03 23.45 -5.47
N LEU A 405 -1.25 23.40 -5.09
CA LEU A 405 -2.22 22.49 -5.68
C LEU A 405 -2.45 22.81 -7.16
N LYS A 406 -2.68 24.09 -7.49
CA LYS A 406 -2.75 24.55 -8.88
C LYS A 406 -1.49 24.16 -9.65
N GLY A 407 -0.32 24.39 -9.06
CA GLY A 407 0.96 23.98 -9.62
C GLY A 407 1.03 22.50 -10.00
N VAL A 408 0.67 21.60 -9.08
CA VAL A 408 0.59 20.15 -9.35
C VAL A 408 -0.41 19.85 -10.47
N VAL A 409 -1.58 20.49 -10.45
CA VAL A 409 -2.59 20.34 -11.51
C VAL A 409 -2.05 20.80 -12.87
N GLY A 410 -1.32 21.91 -12.91
CA GLY A 410 -0.65 22.40 -14.11
C GLY A 410 0.39 21.42 -14.66
N GLU A 411 1.23 20.85 -13.79
CA GLU A 411 2.20 19.81 -14.18
C GLU A 411 1.49 18.58 -14.78
N LEU A 412 0.35 18.16 -14.22
CA LEU A 412 -0.44 17.06 -14.77
C LEU A 412 -1.07 17.40 -16.14
N VAL A 413 -1.48 18.65 -16.35
CA VAL A 413 -1.95 19.10 -17.68
C VAL A 413 -0.80 19.01 -18.70
N GLU A 414 0.40 19.47 -18.35
CA GLU A 414 1.58 19.44 -19.22
C GLU A 414 2.03 18.02 -19.57
N MET A 415 1.84 17.06 -18.66
CA MET A 415 2.14 15.64 -18.90
C MET A 415 1.21 14.95 -19.92
N GLY A 416 0.10 15.61 -20.28
CA GLY A 416 -0.83 15.14 -21.32
C GLY A 416 -1.94 14.21 -20.83
N PHE A 417 -2.27 14.20 -19.54
CA PHE A 417 -3.41 13.43 -19.04
C PHE A 417 -4.74 13.88 -19.71
N ASP A 418 -5.66 12.94 -19.90
CA ASP A 418 -6.97 13.18 -20.52
C ASP A 418 -8.00 13.79 -19.56
N GLY A 419 -7.64 13.97 -18.28
CA GLY A 419 -8.46 14.51 -17.19
C GLY A 419 -7.82 14.28 -15.83
N ILE A 420 -8.32 14.99 -14.82
CA ILE A 420 -7.71 15.04 -13.49
C ILE A 420 -8.77 14.75 -12.44
N ASP A 421 -8.53 13.72 -11.65
CA ASP A 421 -9.37 13.30 -10.54
C ASP A 421 -8.78 13.84 -9.25
N VAL A 422 -9.63 14.56 -8.50
CA VAL A 422 -9.30 14.95 -7.13
C VAL A 422 -9.97 13.94 -6.22
N ASN A 423 -9.16 13.19 -5.48
CA ASN A 423 -9.64 12.14 -4.58
C ASN A 423 -10.54 12.73 -3.47
N ASP A 424 -11.41 11.93 -2.86
CA ASP A 424 -12.41 12.32 -1.86
C ASP A 424 -11.89 12.96 -0.55
N ASN A 425 -10.58 13.16 -0.39
CA ASN A 425 -9.97 13.76 0.79
C ASN A 425 -9.90 15.31 0.79
N PHE A 426 -10.61 15.98 -0.14
CA PHE A 426 -10.85 17.44 -0.13
C PHE A 426 -12.22 17.87 0.42
N GLN A 427 -13.05 16.95 0.91
CA GLN A 427 -14.42 17.24 1.37
C GLN A 427 -14.48 17.70 2.83
N PHE A 428 -15.58 18.34 3.26
CA PHE A 428 -15.83 18.46 4.70
C PHE A 428 -16.28 17.14 5.31
N LEU A 429 -16.18 16.97 6.62
CA LEU A 429 -16.73 15.80 7.31
C LEU A 429 -17.96 16.13 8.17
N PRO A 430 -18.81 15.13 8.47
CA PRO A 430 -19.90 15.29 9.41
C PRO A 430 -19.33 15.57 10.81
N ASP A 431 -19.95 16.53 11.50
CA ASP A 431 -19.54 16.97 12.84
C ASP A 431 -18.06 17.37 12.98
N ALA A 432 -17.51 18.01 11.95
CA ALA A 432 -16.12 18.45 11.92
C ALA A 432 -15.94 19.90 11.46
N SER A 433 -14.68 20.37 11.56
CA SER A 433 -14.23 21.71 11.13
C SER A 433 -14.77 22.87 11.98
N PHE A 434 -14.85 22.68 13.30
CA PHE A 434 -15.23 23.73 14.26
C PHE A 434 -14.02 24.47 14.85
N ASP A 435 -12.83 24.23 14.31
CA ASP A 435 -11.57 24.83 14.73
C ASP A 435 -11.53 26.36 14.50
N ASP A 436 -10.57 27.02 15.14
CA ASP A 436 -10.46 28.49 15.13
C ASP A 436 -10.34 29.06 13.73
N PHE A 437 -9.54 28.42 12.87
CA PHE A 437 -9.36 28.90 11.51
C PHE A 437 -10.68 28.83 10.74
N THR A 438 -11.34 27.67 10.74
CA THR A 438 -12.57 27.48 9.95
C THR A 438 -13.67 28.39 10.44
N VAL A 439 -13.85 28.49 11.77
CA VAL A 439 -14.88 29.36 12.37
C VAL A 439 -14.56 30.84 12.14
N ASN A 440 -13.30 31.27 12.26
CA ASN A 440 -12.95 32.66 11.99
C ASN A 440 -13.15 33.01 10.51
N LYS A 441 -12.77 32.12 9.58
CA LYS A 441 -13.03 32.32 8.15
C LYS A 441 -14.52 32.43 7.84
N PHE A 442 -15.34 31.56 8.43
CA PHE A 442 -16.80 31.66 8.33
C PHE A 442 -17.32 33.00 8.86
N LYS A 443 -16.88 33.44 10.04
CA LYS A 443 -17.27 34.74 10.63
C LYS A 443 -16.85 35.90 9.73
N GLU A 444 -15.65 35.85 9.16
CA GLU A 444 -15.10 36.88 8.28
C GLU A 444 -15.90 37.00 6.98
N GLU A 445 -16.24 35.87 6.36
CA GLU A 445 -16.91 35.83 5.05
C GLU A 445 -18.42 36.07 5.17
N THR A 446 -19.08 35.57 6.21
CA THR A 446 -20.55 35.64 6.38
C THR A 446 -21.02 36.74 7.33
N LYS A 447 -20.12 37.31 8.13
CA LYS A 447 -20.41 38.25 9.24
C LYS A 447 -21.27 37.66 10.37
N VAL A 448 -21.61 36.36 10.31
CA VAL A 448 -22.32 35.64 11.37
C VAL A 448 -21.39 35.45 12.56
N GLN A 449 -21.86 35.77 13.77
CA GLN A 449 -21.09 35.58 14.99
C GLN A 449 -21.27 34.15 15.53
N ILE A 450 -20.17 33.54 15.96
CA ILE A 450 -20.16 32.23 16.64
C ILE A 450 -19.62 32.43 18.05
N VAL A 451 -20.30 31.83 19.04
CA VAL A 451 -19.93 31.85 20.45
C VAL A 451 -19.45 30.46 20.87
N GLY A 452 -18.46 30.40 21.75
CA GLY A 452 -17.86 29.17 22.28
C GLY A 452 -16.33 29.22 22.23
N GLU A 453 -15.68 28.76 23.29
CA GLU A 453 -14.22 28.74 23.39
C GLU A 453 -13.67 27.40 22.88
N THR A 454 -14.39 26.31 23.14
CA THR A 454 -14.02 24.95 22.74
C THR A 454 -14.64 24.54 21.38
N LEU A 455 -14.13 23.45 20.80
CA LEU A 455 -14.73 22.82 19.61
C LEU A 455 -16.17 22.37 19.88
N GLN A 456 -16.41 21.73 21.03
CA GLN A 456 -17.75 21.26 21.43
C GLN A 456 -18.74 22.42 21.57
N GLU A 457 -18.35 23.50 22.26
CA GLU A 457 -19.23 24.65 22.46
C GLU A 457 -19.62 25.32 21.14
N ARG A 458 -18.65 25.49 20.23
CA ARG A 458 -18.92 26.05 18.90
C ARG A 458 -19.80 25.15 18.06
N ALA A 459 -19.53 23.85 18.06
CA ALA A 459 -20.37 22.86 17.38
C ALA A 459 -21.81 22.90 17.91
N GLN A 460 -21.99 22.91 19.24
CA GLN A 460 -23.30 23.00 19.89
C GLN A 460 -24.01 24.32 19.57
N TYR A 461 -23.27 25.44 19.59
CA TYR A 461 -23.83 26.75 19.27
C TYR A 461 -24.34 26.81 17.82
N ILE A 462 -23.52 26.37 16.86
CA ILE A 462 -23.90 26.32 15.44
C ILE A 462 -25.12 25.41 15.26
N LYS A 463 -25.10 24.19 15.81
CA LYS A 463 -26.17 23.19 15.64
C LYS A 463 -27.49 23.58 16.32
N SER A 464 -27.44 24.32 17.42
CA SER A 464 -28.64 24.70 18.18
C SER A 464 -29.43 25.87 17.58
N ASN A 465 -28.80 26.67 16.69
CA ASN A 465 -29.44 27.81 16.04
C ASN A 465 -29.68 27.52 14.55
N LYS A 466 -30.96 27.36 14.15
CA LYS A 466 -31.33 26.98 12.77
C LYS A 466 -30.81 27.95 11.70
N THR A 467 -30.81 29.26 11.96
CA THR A 467 -30.34 30.27 10.98
C THR A 467 -28.83 30.21 10.82
N ILE A 468 -28.10 30.05 11.93
CA ILE A 468 -26.64 29.91 11.90
C ILE A 468 -26.26 28.59 11.25
N LEU A 469 -26.95 27.50 11.58
CA LEU A 469 -26.75 26.19 10.98
C LEU A 469 -26.96 26.23 9.47
N SER A 470 -28.03 26.88 8.99
CA SER A 470 -28.26 27.09 7.55
C SER A 470 -27.10 27.84 6.91
N SER A 471 -26.72 29.00 7.48
CA SER A 471 -25.62 29.82 6.96
C SER A 471 -24.29 29.05 6.93
N TRP A 472 -24.03 28.24 7.95
CA TRP A 472 -22.85 27.38 8.05
C TRP A 472 -22.82 26.32 6.96
N ARG A 473 -23.95 25.66 6.70
CA ARG A 473 -24.09 24.64 5.65
C ARG A 473 -23.91 25.24 4.25
N ASP A 474 -24.59 26.36 3.99
CA ASP A 474 -24.50 27.10 2.72
C ASP A 474 -23.05 27.53 2.46
N TRP A 475 -22.40 28.10 3.47
CA TRP A 475 -21.00 28.52 3.37
C TRP A 475 -20.08 27.33 3.10
N ARG A 476 -20.22 26.21 3.83
CA ARG A 476 -19.42 25.00 3.56
C ARG A 476 -19.60 24.52 2.12
N ALA A 477 -20.83 24.45 1.62
CA ALA A 477 -21.09 24.03 0.25
C ALA A 477 -20.49 24.98 -0.80
N GLU A 478 -20.50 26.29 -0.52
CA GLU A 478 -19.82 27.29 -1.34
C GLU A 478 -18.30 27.06 -1.37
N GLN A 479 -17.67 26.79 -0.22
CA GLN A 479 -16.22 26.54 -0.17
C GLN A 479 -15.82 25.31 -1.02
N THR A 480 -16.57 24.22 -0.93
CA THR A 480 -16.33 23.01 -1.76
C THR A 480 -16.43 23.36 -3.24
N THR A 481 -17.53 23.99 -3.65
CA THR A 481 -17.78 24.33 -5.05
C THR A 481 -16.74 25.30 -5.59
N LYS A 482 -16.37 26.32 -4.81
CA LYS A 482 -15.38 27.33 -5.20
C LYS A 482 -14.00 26.73 -5.44
N LEU A 483 -13.56 25.79 -4.59
CA LEU A 483 -12.30 25.08 -4.81
C LEU A 483 -12.34 24.32 -6.14
N LEU A 484 -13.40 23.55 -6.39
CA LEU A 484 -13.54 22.77 -7.62
C LEU A 484 -13.60 23.66 -8.88
N ALA A 485 -14.36 24.75 -8.84
CA ALA A 485 -14.44 25.72 -9.92
C ALA A 485 -13.07 26.35 -10.23
N LEU A 486 -12.30 26.70 -9.19
CA LEU A 486 -10.95 27.26 -9.35
C LEU A 486 -9.99 26.26 -10.00
N LEU A 487 -10.04 24.98 -9.63
CA LEU A 487 -9.20 23.95 -10.24
C LEU A 487 -9.59 23.67 -11.70
N GLN A 488 -10.88 23.57 -11.99
CA GLN A 488 -11.37 23.39 -13.36
C GLN A 488 -11.01 24.59 -14.24
N GLN A 489 -11.11 25.81 -13.71
CA GLN A 489 -10.70 27.02 -14.41
C GLN A 489 -9.18 27.04 -14.63
N HIS A 490 -8.38 26.64 -13.63
CA HIS A 490 -6.93 26.59 -13.77
C HIS A 490 -6.49 25.63 -14.89
N ILE A 491 -7.17 24.49 -15.06
CA ILE A 491 -6.94 23.58 -16.20
C ILE A 491 -7.16 24.32 -17.54
N ARG A 492 -8.22 25.14 -17.65
CA ARG A 492 -8.51 25.94 -18.85
C ARG A 492 -7.49 27.04 -19.08
N ASP A 493 -7.04 27.69 -18.01
CA ASP A 493 -6.04 28.75 -18.07
C ASP A 493 -4.69 28.21 -18.58
N ASN A 494 -4.39 26.93 -18.30
CA ASN A 494 -3.25 26.19 -18.87
C ASN A 494 -3.50 25.67 -20.31
N GLY A 495 -4.54 26.17 -21.00
CA GLY A 495 -4.80 25.86 -22.40
C GLY A 495 -5.44 24.48 -22.67
N SER A 496 -5.93 23.80 -21.63
CA SER A 496 -6.53 22.46 -21.75
C SER A 496 -8.03 22.47 -21.45
N ASN A 497 -8.78 21.59 -22.12
CA ASN A 497 -10.22 21.39 -21.88
C ASN A 497 -10.53 20.02 -21.28
N ILE A 498 -9.52 19.37 -20.67
CA ILE A 498 -9.71 18.11 -19.98
C ILE A 498 -10.59 18.28 -18.73
N PRO A 499 -11.41 17.29 -18.37
CA PRO A 499 -12.31 17.40 -17.23
C PRO A 499 -11.55 17.35 -15.90
N LEU A 500 -11.96 18.19 -14.96
CA LEU A 500 -11.75 17.96 -13.53
C LEU A 500 -12.85 17.03 -13.02
N ARG A 501 -12.47 16.01 -12.24
CA ARG A 501 -13.35 14.93 -11.78
C ARG A 501 -13.25 14.75 -10.26
N PRO A 502 -14.02 15.52 -9.48
CA PRO A 502 -14.06 15.31 -8.04
C PRO A 502 -14.68 13.95 -7.71
N HIS A 503 -13.99 13.14 -6.89
CA HIS A 503 -14.56 11.93 -6.30
C HIS A 503 -15.52 12.36 -5.18
N LEU A 504 -16.82 12.16 -5.41
CA LEU A 504 -17.91 12.56 -4.53
C LEU A 504 -18.49 11.32 -3.86
N MET A 505 -18.41 11.28 -2.54
CA MET A 505 -19.09 10.28 -1.73
C MET A 505 -20.61 10.38 -1.93
N THR A 506 -21.30 9.25 -1.93
CA THR A 506 -22.77 9.19 -2.03
C THR A 506 -23.39 8.74 -0.71
N PRO A 507 -23.39 9.60 0.33
CA PRO A 507 -24.02 9.25 1.59
C PRO A 507 -25.52 9.02 1.38
N GLY A 508 -26.14 8.31 2.33
CA GLY A 508 -27.60 8.13 2.32
C GLY A 508 -28.40 9.43 2.49
N ASP A 509 -27.76 10.54 2.90
CA ASP A 509 -28.34 11.88 2.91
C ASP A 509 -28.11 12.62 1.56
N ASP A 510 -28.35 13.93 1.54
CA ASP A 510 -28.07 14.74 0.37
C ASP A 510 -26.59 15.13 0.23
N GLY A 511 -25.72 14.79 1.17
CA GLY A 511 -24.31 15.20 1.21
C GLY A 511 -24.08 16.69 1.47
N PHE A 512 -25.14 17.50 1.51
CA PHE A 512 -25.05 18.95 1.74
C PHE A 512 -24.55 19.22 3.16
N ASP A 513 -25.17 18.56 4.14
CA ASP A 513 -24.80 18.67 5.55
C ASP A 513 -23.48 17.96 5.87
N THR A 514 -23.30 16.77 5.30
CA THR A 514 -22.19 15.87 5.62
C THR A 514 -20.88 16.33 4.98
N TYR A 515 -20.90 16.60 3.67
CA TYR A 515 -19.69 16.86 2.88
C TYR A 515 -19.61 18.29 2.32
N GLY A 516 -20.69 19.07 2.41
CA GLY A 516 -20.77 20.37 1.76
C GLY A 516 -20.96 20.22 0.25
N TYR A 517 -21.83 19.30 -0.17
CA TYR A 517 -22.12 19.08 -1.59
C TYR A 517 -23.38 19.81 -2.04
N ASP A 518 -23.22 20.97 -2.66
CA ASP A 518 -24.26 21.53 -3.53
C ASP A 518 -24.14 20.88 -4.91
N TRP A 519 -24.93 19.84 -5.15
CA TRP A 519 -24.90 19.09 -6.41
C TRP A 519 -25.18 19.96 -7.64
N LYS A 520 -26.03 20.99 -7.52
CA LYS A 520 -26.34 21.88 -8.64
C LYS A 520 -25.15 22.78 -8.94
N ALA A 521 -24.55 23.35 -7.91
CA ALA A 521 -23.38 24.21 -8.07
C ALA A 521 -22.17 23.40 -8.58
N ILE A 522 -21.97 22.18 -8.07
CA ILE A 522 -20.93 21.26 -8.54
C ILE A 522 -21.15 20.88 -10.00
N ALA A 523 -22.37 20.54 -10.42
CA ALA A 523 -22.70 20.21 -11.81
C ALA A 523 -22.34 21.33 -12.79
N GLY A 524 -22.41 22.59 -12.36
CA GLY A 524 -21.99 23.76 -13.14
C GLY A 524 -20.49 24.10 -13.03
N ALA A 525 -19.83 23.67 -11.95
CA ALA A 525 -18.44 24.02 -11.64
C ALA A 525 -17.41 23.11 -12.33
N VAL A 526 -17.74 21.84 -12.54
CA VAL A 526 -16.80 20.84 -13.12
C VAL A 526 -17.38 20.18 -14.37
N ASP A 527 -16.51 19.74 -15.27
CA ASP A 527 -16.95 19.12 -16.52
C ASP A 527 -17.49 17.69 -16.33
N MET A 528 -17.03 16.98 -15.29
CA MET A 528 -17.41 15.59 -15.07
C MET A 528 -17.31 15.15 -13.59
N PRO A 529 -18.37 15.29 -12.79
CA PRO A 529 -18.41 14.74 -11.43
C PRO A 529 -18.21 13.21 -11.44
N PHE A 530 -17.50 12.69 -10.43
CA PHE A 530 -17.27 11.26 -10.26
C PHE A 530 -18.00 10.77 -9.00
N LEU A 531 -18.98 9.89 -9.15
CA LEU A 531 -19.75 9.31 -8.05
C LEU A 531 -19.07 8.06 -7.49
N MET A 532 -18.76 8.06 -6.20
CA MET A 532 -18.17 6.91 -5.53
C MET A 532 -19.28 5.97 -5.05
N MET A 533 -19.36 4.75 -5.59
CA MET A 533 -20.37 3.77 -5.20
C MET A 533 -19.85 2.83 -4.12
N GLY A 534 -20.29 3.02 -2.87
CA GLY A 534 -20.08 2.05 -1.80
C GLY A 534 -20.89 0.77 -1.98
N TYR A 535 -20.62 -0.24 -1.14
CA TYR A 535 -21.37 -1.49 -1.16
C TYR A 535 -22.83 -1.27 -0.73
N GLY A 536 -23.78 -1.66 -1.58
CA GLY A 536 -25.21 -1.51 -1.27
C GLY A 536 -25.76 -0.10 -1.51
N GLU A 537 -24.95 0.80 -2.08
CA GLU A 537 -25.31 2.21 -2.33
C GLU A 537 -25.79 2.47 -3.76
N GLU A 538 -26.09 1.39 -4.49
CA GLU A 538 -26.50 1.45 -5.89
C GLU A 538 -27.58 2.54 -6.07
N GLU A 539 -28.72 2.43 -5.37
CA GLU A 539 -29.90 3.28 -5.68
C GLU A 539 -29.60 4.76 -5.41
N VAL A 540 -28.79 5.02 -4.38
CA VAL A 540 -28.34 6.37 -4.04
C VAL A 540 -27.52 6.95 -5.19
N VAL A 541 -26.53 6.22 -5.72
CA VAL A 541 -25.69 6.66 -6.83
C VAL A 541 -26.54 6.98 -8.07
N LYS A 542 -27.53 6.14 -8.38
CA LYS A 542 -28.45 6.38 -9.50
C LYS A 542 -29.28 7.64 -9.31
N GLU A 543 -29.80 7.88 -8.11
CA GLU A 543 -30.52 9.12 -7.80
C GLU A 543 -29.62 10.34 -7.94
N LYS A 544 -28.38 10.28 -7.45
CA LYS A 544 -27.41 11.38 -7.61
C LYS A 544 -27.02 11.61 -9.07
N ALA A 545 -26.84 10.55 -9.86
CA ALA A 545 -26.55 10.67 -11.29
C ALA A 545 -27.69 11.38 -12.04
N LYS A 546 -28.94 10.98 -11.78
CA LYS A 546 -30.13 11.64 -12.35
C LYS A 546 -30.24 13.09 -11.90
N LEU A 547 -29.95 13.37 -10.62
CA LEU A 547 -29.96 14.71 -10.06
C LEU A 547 -28.93 15.62 -10.76
N LEU A 548 -27.67 15.19 -10.83
CA LEU A 548 -26.60 15.87 -11.57
C LEU A 548 -26.99 16.11 -13.03
N LYS A 549 -27.59 15.12 -13.68
CA LYS A 549 -28.06 15.26 -15.05
C LYS A 549 -29.16 16.31 -15.18
N SER A 550 -30.11 16.34 -14.25
CA SER A 550 -31.17 17.36 -14.21
C SER A 550 -30.63 18.78 -13.99
N PHE A 551 -29.47 18.92 -13.34
CA PHE A 551 -28.76 20.19 -13.17
C PHE A 551 -27.83 20.55 -14.33
N GLY A 552 -27.79 19.74 -15.38
CA GLY A 552 -27.03 20.03 -16.59
C GLY A 552 -25.59 19.56 -16.57
N ALA A 553 -25.23 18.61 -15.70
CA ALA A 553 -23.90 17.99 -15.74
C ALA A 553 -23.60 17.45 -17.16
N LYS A 554 -22.45 17.86 -17.70
CA LYS A 554 -22.05 17.51 -19.07
C LYS A 554 -21.82 16.01 -19.20
N LYS A 555 -20.98 15.48 -18.31
CA LYS A 555 -20.70 14.04 -18.17
C LYS A 555 -20.70 13.64 -16.70
N ILE A 556 -20.88 12.34 -16.44
CA ILE A 556 -20.86 11.76 -15.09
C ILE A 556 -20.03 10.47 -15.14
N ALA A 557 -19.10 10.31 -14.19
CA ALA A 557 -18.39 9.06 -13.95
C ALA A 557 -18.94 8.38 -12.68
N ALA A 558 -18.80 7.06 -12.59
CA ALA A 558 -19.07 6.34 -11.35
C ALA A 558 -18.08 5.19 -11.13
N SER A 559 -17.76 4.88 -9.87
CA SER A 559 -17.04 3.65 -9.53
C SER A 559 -17.99 2.46 -9.35
N LEU A 560 -17.44 1.26 -9.50
CA LEU A 560 -18.07 -0.02 -9.20
C LEU A 560 -17.09 -0.82 -8.34
N TYR A 561 -17.40 -0.96 -7.06
CA TYR A 561 -16.56 -1.69 -6.11
C TYR A 561 -16.72 -3.21 -6.31
N LEU A 562 -15.60 -3.91 -6.39
CA LEU A 562 -15.55 -5.35 -6.66
C LEU A 562 -15.58 -6.22 -5.39
N ASP A 563 -15.62 -5.61 -4.20
CA ASP A 563 -15.52 -6.29 -2.91
C ASP A 563 -16.55 -7.40 -2.71
N THR A 564 -17.75 -7.24 -3.30
CA THR A 564 -18.86 -8.20 -3.17
C THR A 564 -19.26 -8.84 -4.48
N ILE A 565 -18.39 -8.72 -5.49
CA ILE A 565 -18.51 -9.40 -6.78
C ILE A 565 -17.69 -10.69 -6.70
N GLU A 566 -18.29 -11.80 -7.13
CA GLU A 566 -17.66 -13.11 -7.23
C GLU A 566 -17.65 -13.62 -8.69
N ILE A 567 -16.93 -14.72 -8.93
CA ILE A 567 -16.96 -15.40 -10.23
C ILE A 567 -18.38 -15.93 -10.49
N GLY A 568 -18.96 -15.58 -11.64
CA GLY A 568 -20.34 -15.93 -12.00
C GLY A 568 -21.35 -14.79 -11.84
N ASP A 569 -20.97 -13.67 -11.21
CA ASP A 569 -21.84 -12.51 -10.99
C ASP A 569 -21.97 -11.59 -12.22
N GLU A 570 -21.63 -12.05 -13.43
CA GLU A 570 -21.67 -11.21 -14.64
C GLU A 570 -23.05 -10.57 -14.90
N VAL A 571 -24.14 -11.27 -14.57
CA VAL A 571 -25.51 -10.75 -14.73
C VAL A 571 -25.78 -9.62 -13.74
N LYS A 572 -25.38 -9.79 -12.47
CA LYS A 572 -25.52 -8.78 -11.42
C LYS A 572 -24.75 -7.52 -11.81
N LEU A 573 -23.48 -7.69 -12.17
CA LEU A 573 -22.62 -6.57 -12.56
C LEU A 573 -23.08 -5.90 -13.86
N GLY A 574 -23.50 -6.68 -14.86
CA GLY A 574 -24.06 -6.16 -16.12
C GLY A 574 -25.31 -5.31 -15.89
N ASN A 575 -26.19 -5.73 -14.96
CA ASN A 575 -27.35 -4.94 -14.55
C ASN A 575 -26.94 -3.62 -13.88
N HIS A 576 -25.92 -3.64 -13.01
CA HIS A 576 -25.41 -2.40 -12.37
C HIS A 576 -24.90 -1.42 -13.42
N ILE A 577 -24.11 -1.88 -14.40
CA ILE A 577 -23.59 -1.05 -15.48
C ILE A 577 -24.72 -0.47 -16.34
N LYS A 578 -25.65 -1.33 -16.78
CA LYS A 578 -26.82 -0.90 -17.59
C LYS A 578 -27.62 0.19 -16.88
N TRP A 579 -27.83 -0.01 -15.59
CA TRP A 579 -28.59 0.90 -14.78
C TRP A 579 -27.92 2.26 -14.55
N LEU A 580 -26.60 2.27 -14.33
CA LEU A 580 -25.83 3.50 -14.28
C LEU A 580 -25.90 4.25 -15.62
N LYS A 581 -25.80 3.52 -16.74
CA LYS A 581 -25.99 4.10 -18.09
C LYS A 581 -27.38 4.75 -18.21
N GLU A 582 -28.44 4.05 -17.81
CA GLU A 582 -29.82 4.59 -17.79
C GLU A 582 -29.99 5.81 -16.87
N ALA A 583 -29.17 5.92 -15.81
CA ALA A 583 -29.15 7.06 -14.91
C ALA A 583 -28.39 8.29 -15.48
N GLY A 584 -27.75 8.14 -16.65
CA GLY A 584 -26.97 9.19 -17.30
C GLY A 584 -25.47 9.17 -17.01
N VAL A 585 -24.95 8.08 -16.44
CA VAL A 585 -23.50 7.87 -16.26
C VAL A 585 -22.85 7.55 -17.61
N ASN A 586 -21.74 8.21 -17.90
CA ASN A 586 -20.98 8.09 -19.15
C ASN A 586 -19.78 7.16 -19.04
N GLU A 587 -19.15 7.09 -17.87
CA GLU A 587 -17.95 6.28 -17.64
C GLU A 587 -18.09 5.51 -16.34
N VAL A 588 -17.79 4.21 -16.35
CA VAL A 588 -17.73 3.39 -15.14
C VAL A 588 -16.34 2.86 -14.88
N PHE A 589 -15.94 2.81 -13.61
CA PHE A 589 -14.61 2.40 -13.21
C PHE A 589 -14.65 1.23 -12.24
N PHE A 590 -14.02 0.12 -12.59
CA PHE A 590 -13.90 -1.02 -11.68
C PHE A 590 -12.83 -0.77 -10.60
N PHE A 591 -13.26 -0.74 -9.34
CA PHE A 591 -12.43 -0.50 -8.17
C PHE A 591 -12.23 -1.81 -7.36
N THR A 592 -11.02 -2.34 -7.15
CA THR A 592 -9.69 -1.96 -7.70
C THR A 592 -9.11 -3.06 -8.61
N TRP A 593 -8.03 -2.74 -9.33
CA TRP A 593 -7.21 -3.72 -10.05
C TRP A 593 -6.81 -4.92 -9.17
N ALA A 594 -6.25 -4.69 -7.97
CA ALA A 594 -5.91 -5.77 -7.04
C ALA A 594 -7.08 -6.71 -6.76
N LYS A 595 -8.29 -6.16 -6.58
CA LYS A 595 -9.48 -6.98 -6.29
C LYS A 595 -9.86 -7.85 -7.49
N ALA A 596 -9.78 -7.30 -8.70
CA ALA A 596 -10.00 -8.05 -9.93
C ALA A 596 -8.99 -9.20 -10.12
N GLU A 597 -7.70 -8.97 -9.80
CA GLU A 597 -6.66 -10.00 -9.82
C GLU A 597 -6.87 -11.06 -8.73
N GLU A 598 -7.04 -10.62 -7.48
CA GLU A 598 -7.23 -11.47 -6.30
C GLU A 598 -8.36 -12.48 -6.47
N LYS A 599 -9.49 -12.00 -7.00
CA LYS A 599 -10.70 -12.81 -7.19
C LYS A 599 -10.81 -13.43 -8.58
N GLY A 600 -9.86 -13.18 -9.49
CA GLY A 600 -9.90 -13.71 -10.86
C GLY A 600 -11.10 -13.23 -11.69
N LEU A 601 -11.51 -11.97 -11.51
CA LEU A 601 -12.79 -11.46 -12.03
C LEU A 601 -12.76 -11.05 -13.51
N TRP A 602 -11.60 -11.01 -14.18
CA TRP A 602 -11.49 -10.46 -15.54
C TRP A 602 -12.50 -11.03 -16.55
N ASN A 603 -12.81 -12.33 -16.49
CA ASN A 603 -13.84 -12.92 -17.35
C ASN A 603 -15.27 -12.52 -16.93
N THR A 604 -15.54 -12.43 -15.63
CA THR A 604 -16.81 -11.91 -15.09
C THR A 604 -17.03 -10.46 -15.54
N LEU A 605 -16.00 -9.61 -15.42
CA LEU A 605 -16.01 -8.22 -15.87
C LEU A 605 -16.25 -8.12 -17.38
N HIS A 606 -15.53 -8.91 -18.18
CA HIS A 606 -15.71 -8.95 -19.63
C HIS A 606 -17.14 -9.29 -20.01
N LYS A 607 -17.70 -10.38 -19.47
CA LYS A 607 -19.08 -10.79 -19.75
C LYS A 607 -20.08 -9.71 -19.31
N ALA A 608 -19.91 -9.15 -18.12
CA ALA A 608 -20.78 -8.09 -17.61
C ALA A 608 -20.80 -6.87 -18.54
N VAL A 609 -19.64 -6.43 -19.03
CA VAL A 609 -19.56 -5.31 -19.99
C VAL A 609 -20.19 -5.69 -21.32
N MET A 610 -19.90 -6.89 -21.86
CA MET A 610 -20.47 -7.32 -23.15
C MET A 610 -21.99 -7.44 -23.12
N MET A 611 -22.58 -7.83 -21.99
CA MET A 611 -24.04 -7.85 -21.79
C MET A 611 -24.70 -6.48 -21.92
N THR A 612 -23.95 -5.38 -21.77
CA THR A 612 -24.48 -4.01 -21.87
C THR A 612 -24.37 -3.43 -23.28
N LYS A 613 -23.61 -4.09 -24.15
CA LYS A 613 -23.43 -3.73 -25.57
C LYS A 613 -24.42 -4.46 -26.50
N GLN A 614 -25.05 -5.52 -26.00
CA GLN A 614 -26.14 -6.26 -26.65
C GLN A 614 -27.48 -5.66 -26.25
#